data_AF-A0A1P8KL33-F1
#
_entry.id   AF-A0A1P8KL33-F1
#
_cell.length_a   1.000
_cell.length_b   1.000
_cell.length_c   1.000
_cell.angle_alpha   90.00
_cell.angle_beta   90.00
_cell.angle_gamma   90.00
#
_symmetry.space_group_name_H-M   'P 1'
#
loop_
_entity.id
_entity.type
_entity.pdbx_description
1 polymer ?
#
loop_
_entity_poly.entity_id
_entity_poly.type
_entity_poly.pdbx_seq_one_letter_code
_entity_poly.pdbx_strand_id
1 'polypeptide(L)' 'MKKTFKAQNIACGSCANLIKVSLEESFGEIEVNLETSPKEVMVEITNEVQESEFKKEMEELGFNIIED' A
#
# COMPACT_ATOMS: atom_id res chain seq x y z
N MET A 1 11.49 -3.41 8.05
CA MET A 1 11.20 -2.13 8.71
C MET A 1 9.86 -1.61 8.22
N LYS A 2 9.07 -0.97 9.10
CA LYS A 2 7.79 -0.34 8.72
C LYS A 2 8.05 0.83 7.77
N LYS A 3 7.48 0.76 6.57
CA LYS A 3 7.52 1.82 5.55
C LYS A 3 6.15 2.46 5.38
N THR A 4 6.12 3.72 4.93
CA THR A 4 4.90 4.48 4.65
C THR A 4 4.96 5.02 3.23
N PHE A 5 4.08 4.55 2.36
CA PHE A 5 3.99 4.98 0.97
C PHE A 5 2.82 5.94 0.79
N LYS A 6 3.01 7.02 0.05
CA LYS A 6 1.90 7.87 -0.41
C LYS A 6 1.40 7.36 -1.74
N ALA A 7 0.09 7.08 -1.81
CA ALA A 7 -0.54 6.50 -2.98
C ALA A 7 -1.74 7.34 -3.48
N GLN A 8 -1.96 7.28 -4.78
CA GLN A 8 -3.12 7.84 -5.46
C GLN A 8 -4.22 6.79 -5.66
N ASN A 9 -5.40 7.25 -6.10
CA ASN A 9 -6.57 6.42 -6.41
C ASN A 9 -7.21 5.66 -5.23
N ILE A 10 -6.81 5.97 -3.98
CA ILE A 10 -7.47 5.45 -2.78
C ILE A 10 -8.55 6.46 -2.34
N ALA A 11 -9.79 6.25 -2.78
CA ALA A 11 -10.89 7.19 -2.56
C ALA A 11 -11.68 6.96 -1.27
N CYS A 12 -11.80 5.71 -0.81
CA CYS A 12 -12.68 5.35 0.31
C CYS A 12 -12.23 4.08 1.04
N GLY A 13 -12.99 3.72 2.08
CA GLY A 13 -12.78 2.49 2.86
C GLY A 13 -12.80 1.21 2.03
N SER A 14 -13.57 1.15 0.95
CA SER A 14 -13.58 -0.01 0.05
C SER A 14 -12.27 -0.17 -0.71
N CYS A 15 -11.62 0.94 -1.14
CA CYS A 15 -10.28 0.90 -1.74
C CYS A 15 -9.25 0.41 -0.72
N ALA A 16 -9.30 0.95 0.51
CA ALA A 16 -8.43 0.52 1.60
C ALA A 16 -8.60 -0.98 1.91
N ASN A 17 -9.84 -1.45 1.95
CA ASN A 17 -10.14 -2.86 2.17
C ASN A 17 -9.64 -3.75 1.02
N LEU A 18 -9.78 -3.30 -0.24
CA LEU A 18 -9.24 -4.02 -1.40
C LEU A 18 -7.74 -4.23 -1.27
N ILE A 19 -6.97 -3.17 -0.96
CA ILE A 19 -5.51 -3.26 -0.77
C ILE A 19 -5.19 -4.30 0.32
N LYS A 20 -5.84 -4.20 1.47
CA LYS A 20 -5.65 -5.12 2.61
C LYS A 20 -5.89 -6.57 2.19
N VAL A 21 -7.09 -6.88 1.70
CA VAL A 21 -7.45 -8.28 1.38
C VAL A 21 -6.63 -8.86 0.22
N SER A 22 -6.17 -8.03 -0.72
CA SER A 22 -5.36 -8.47 -1.84
C SER A 22 -3.90 -8.72 -1.47
N LEU A 23 -3.34 -7.96 -0.53
CA LEU A 23 -1.89 -7.92 -0.28
C LEU A 23 -1.49 -8.46 1.10
N GLU A 24 -2.40 -8.55 2.08
CA GLU A 24 -2.05 -8.96 3.46
C GLU A 24 -1.48 -10.39 3.54
N GLU A 25 -1.89 -11.30 2.66
CA GLU A 25 -1.35 -12.67 2.62
C GLU A 25 0.13 -12.70 2.21
N SER A 26 0.54 -11.78 1.31
CA SER A 26 1.91 -11.74 0.76
C SER A 26 2.85 -10.82 1.54
N PHE A 27 2.31 -9.73 2.10
CA PHE A 27 3.11 -8.67 2.72
C PHE A 27 2.88 -8.53 4.23
N GLY A 28 1.96 -9.30 4.82
CA GLY A 28 1.59 -9.19 6.23
C GLY A 28 0.62 -8.05 6.49
N GLU A 29 0.57 -7.54 7.73
CA GLU A 29 -0.36 -6.47 8.09
C GLU A 29 -0.15 -5.20 7.24
N ILE A 30 -1.24 -4.70 6.66
CA ILE A 30 -1.27 -3.46 5.88
C ILE A 30 -2.23 -2.47 6.53
N GLU A 31 -1.76 -1.27 6.81
CA GLU A 31 -2.57 -0.17 7.31
C GLU A 31 -2.76 0.88 6.22
N VAL A 32 -3.97 1.41 6.08
CA VAL A 32 -4.26 2.48 5.11
C VAL A 32 -4.85 3.66 5.86
N ASN A 33 -4.17 4.81 5.79
CA ASN A 33 -4.61 6.04 6.41
C ASN A 33 -5.39 6.88 5.39
N LEU A 34 -6.71 6.94 5.58
CA LEU A 34 -7.62 7.72 4.74
C LEU A 34 -7.74 9.18 5.18
N GLU A 35 -7.11 9.60 6.28
CA GLU A 35 -7.19 10.97 6.80
C GLU A 35 -6.12 11.90 6.19
N THR A 36 -5.16 11.35 5.45
CA THR A 36 -4.09 12.11 4.78
C THR A 36 -4.44 12.48 3.34
N SER A 37 -3.66 13.38 2.74
CA SER A 37 -3.73 13.69 1.31
C SER A 37 -2.32 13.99 0.79
N PRO A 38 -1.72 13.13 -0.06
CA PRO A 38 -2.21 11.84 -0.56
C PRO A 38 -2.48 10.80 0.54
N LYS A 39 -3.21 9.71 0.22
CA LYS A 39 -3.47 8.64 1.20
C LYS A 39 -2.19 7.88 1.47
N GLU A 40 -2.03 7.42 2.71
CA GLU A 40 -0.84 6.67 3.10
C GLU A 40 -1.15 5.18 3.26
N VAL A 41 -0.21 4.33 2.83
CA VAL A 41 -0.24 2.88 3.00
C VAL A 41 1.02 2.46 3.75
N MET A 42 0.85 1.82 4.90
CA MET A 42 1.94 1.37 5.74
C MET A 42 2.04 -0.15 5.73
N VAL A 43 3.26 -0.65 5.56
CA VAL A 43 3.55 -2.10 5.47
C VAL A 43 4.95 -2.38 5.99
N GLU A 44 5.16 -3.56 6.57
CA GLU A 44 6.47 -4.02 7.01
C GLU A 44 7.26 -4.56 5.80
N ILE A 45 8.37 -3.92 5.47
CA ILE A 45 9.23 -4.30 4.33
C ILE A 45 10.53 -4.91 4.85
N THR A 46 10.80 -6.16 4.49
CA THR A 46 11.97 -6.92 4.94
C THR A 46 13.22 -6.67 4.10
N ASN A 47 13.07 -6.33 2.82
CA ASN A 47 14.17 -6.07 1.89
C ASN A 47 13.67 -5.30 0.64
N GLU A 48 14.61 -4.85 -0.20
CA GLU A 48 14.32 -4.07 -1.41
C GLU A 48 13.55 -4.86 -2.48
N VAL A 49 13.69 -6.19 -2.53
CA VAL A 49 12.94 -7.03 -3.47
C VAL A 49 11.46 -7.03 -3.10
N GLN A 50 11.14 -7.26 -1.82
CA GLN A 50 9.77 -7.21 -1.32
C GLN A 50 9.15 -5.82 -1.51
N GLU A 51 9.93 -4.76 -1.37
CA GLU A 51 9.45 -3.40 -1.65
C GLU A 51 9.08 -3.20 -3.12
N SER A 52 9.93 -3.68 -4.03
CA SER A 52 9.66 -3.60 -5.47
C SER A 52 8.43 -4.41 -5.85
N GLU A 53 8.25 -5.59 -5.25
CA GLU A 53 7.05 -6.41 -5.43
C GLU A 53 5.80 -5.70 -4.90
N PHE A 54 5.86 -5.12 -3.69
CA PHE A 54 4.75 -4.35 -3.13
C PHE A 54 4.34 -3.19 -4.03
N LYS A 55 5.31 -2.41 -4.53
CA LYS A 55 5.07 -1.30 -5.45
C LYS A 55 4.40 -1.76 -6.75
N LYS A 56 4.83 -2.90 -7.29
CA LYS A 56 4.26 -3.51 -8.50
C LYS A 56 2.83 -4.01 -8.28
N GLU A 57 2.56 -4.73 -7.19
CA GLU A 57 1.21 -5.23 -6.89
C GLU A 57 0.22 -4.07 -6.63
N MET A 58 0.67 -3.00 -5.96
CA MET A 58 -0.11 -1.77 -5.79
C MET A 58 -0.49 -1.13 -7.14
N GLU A 59 0.46 -1.06 -8.07
CA GLU A 59 0.21 -0.56 -9.43
C GLU A 59 -0.77 -1.47 -10.20
N GLU A 60 -0.63 -2.79 -10.11
CA GLU A 60 -1.53 -3.76 -10.76
C GLU A 60 -2.97 -3.69 -10.22
N LEU A 61 -3.14 -3.35 -8.94
CA LEU A 61 -4.45 -3.05 -8.32
C LEU A 61 -5.00 -1.66 -8.68
N GLY A 62 -4.21 -0.81 -9.34
CA GLY A 62 -4.58 0.55 -9.76
C GLY A 62 -4.25 1.66 -8.76
N PHE A 63 -3.43 1.38 -7.75
CA PHE A 63 -3.02 2.32 -6.71
C PHE A 63 -1.57 2.77 -6.90
N ASN A 64 -1.38 3.90 -7.57
CA ASN A 64 -0.04 4.38 -7.89
C ASN A 64 0.66 4.96 -6.66
N ILE A 65 1.83 4.42 -6.32
CA ILE A 65 2.71 5.02 -5.32
C ILE A 65 3.45 6.21 -5.94
N ILE A 66 3.46 7.34 -5.23
CA ILE A 66 4.04 8.61 -5.70
C ILE A 66 5.13 9.15 -4.76
N GLU A 67 5.26 8.61 -3.56
CA GLU A 67 6.33 8.92 -2.58
C GLU A 67 6.52 7.73 -1.62
N ASP A 68 7.76 7.49 -1.17
CA ASP A 68 8.18 6.37 -0.33
C ASP A 68 9.06 6.75 0.88
#